data_AF-A0A825SG33-F1
#
_entry.id   AF-A0A825SG33-F1
#
_cell.length_a   1.000
_cell.length_b   1.000
_cell.length_c   1.000
_cell.angle_alpha   90.00
_cell.angle_beta   90.00
_cell.angle_gamma   90.00
#
_symmetry.space_group_name_H-M   'P 1'
#
loop_
_entity.id
_entity.type
_entity.pdbx_description
1 polymer ?
#
loop_
_entity_poly.entity_id
_entity_poly.type
_entity_poly.pdbx_seq_one_letter_code
_entity_poly.pdbx_strand_id
1 'polypeptide(L)'
;MIKKLLILFLSLICVYQAQAALNKESLGEGFGNTRSEAIKNAINDALEKTEDLKQVKLKKFELNFNGNFNIGYNEEIDFVSNGVFNSYDIKSLTQTNQSEFHAKVLIYKKLYGDKSLENKNSLIIVNKIKTGLSAKFEQEFLSVLLQNKKFKILDKTNLDLYNQEKLLLSKNSSDEELIKLYKTLEADFLLILNPKIKQIQNENNTQSYDIIIDYRLIEFATSESKSSNTLEFKMSSTSSSSRQKALRGIATKIAEDIFKHSKDDQKEVKQDLNVNYQINDEDEISLGF
;
A
#
# COMPACT_ATOMS: atom_id res chain seq x y z
N MET A 1 23.26 5.41 47.62
CA MET A 1 22.70 6.12 46.45
C MET A 1 23.08 5.48 45.11
N ILE A 2 24.34 5.03 44.91
CA ILE A 2 24.80 4.40 43.66
C ILE A 2 23.96 3.21 43.17
N LYS A 3 23.48 2.32 44.05
CA LYS A 3 22.63 1.17 43.65
C LYS A 3 21.26 1.60 43.07
N LYS A 4 20.67 2.70 43.54
CA LYS A 4 19.39 3.22 43.02
C LYS A 4 19.59 3.92 41.67
N LEU A 5 20.73 4.60 41.48
CA LEU A 5 21.10 5.23 40.20
C LEU A 5 21.36 4.18 39.11
N LEU A 6 21.99 3.05 39.46
CA LEU A 6 22.30 1.98 38.53
C LEU A 6 21.05 1.23 38.04
N ILE A 7 20.04 1.06 38.90
CA ILE A 7 18.72 0.50 38.53
C ILE A 7 17.95 1.46 37.62
N LEU A 8 18.01 2.77 37.86
CA LEU A 8 17.39 3.79 37.01
C LEU A 8 18.06 3.85 35.62
N PHE A 9 19.38 3.68 35.55
CA PHE A 9 20.11 3.66 34.28
C PHE A 9 19.83 2.38 33.49
N LEU A 10 19.71 1.23 34.17
CA LEU A 10 19.39 -0.05 33.54
C LEU A 10 17.94 -0.08 33.01
N SER A 11 16.98 0.55 33.71
CA SER A 11 15.62 0.69 33.21
C SER A 11 15.53 1.65 32.02
N LEU A 12 16.31 2.75 32.01
CA LEU A 12 16.37 3.67 30.87
C LEU A 12 16.91 2.99 29.59
N ILE A 13 17.93 2.13 29.73
CA ILE A 13 18.49 1.37 28.60
C ILE A 13 17.48 0.34 28.08
N CYS A 14 16.71 -0.31 28.95
CA CYS A 14 15.67 -1.26 28.54
C CYS A 14 14.51 -0.57 27.81
N VAL A 15 14.11 0.65 28.21
CA VAL A 15 13.07 1.42 27.51
C VAL A 15 13.59 1.92 26.15
N TYR A 16 14.88 2.29 26.04
CA TYR A 16 15.47 2.71 24.78
C TYR A 16 15.59 1.56 23.76
N GLN A 17 15.93 0.36 24.22
CA GLN A 17 15.95 -0.85 23.37
C GLN A 17 14.55 -1.25 22.91
N ALA A 18 13.50 -1.01 23.71
CA ALA A 18 12.11 -1.23 23.31
C ALA A 18 11.59 -0.19 22.30
N GLN A 19 12.25 0.97 22.20
CA GLN A 19 11.89 2.03 21.25
C GLN A 19 12.53 1.83 19.86
N ALA A 20 13.54 0.96 19.74
CA ALA A 20 14.34 0.78 18.53
C ALA A 20 13.78 -0.26 17.53
N ALA A 21 12.70 -0.97 17.84
CA ALA A 21 12.10 -2.00 16.98
C ALA A 21 10.93 -1.45 16.13
N LEU A 22 11.16 -0.39 15.36
CA LEU A 22 10.18 0.14 14.39
C LEU A 22 10.86 0.42 13.04
N ASN A 23 11.56 -0.57 12.50
CA ASN A 23 11.97 -0.55 11.09
C ASN A 23 10.71 -0.71 10.23
N LYS A 24 10.03 0.42 9.94
CA LYS A 24 8.85 0.51 9.06
C LYS A 24 9.21 0.30 7.60
N GLU A 25 10.49 0.49 7.29
CA GLU A 25 11.09 0.32 5.98
C GLU A 25 12.48 -0.31 6.18
N SER A 26 12.97 -1.03 5.18
CA SER A 26 14.32 -1.60 5.22
C SER A 26 15.04 -1.33 3.92
N LEU A 27 16.18 -0.64 3.99
CA LEU A 27 17.02 -0.37 2.83
C LEU A 27 18.02 -1.51 2.66
N GLY A 28 18.00 -2.10 1.47
CA GLY A 28 18.95 -3.12 1.05
C GLY A 28 19.72 -2.72 -0.19
N GLU A 29 20.92 -3.26 -0.31
CA GLU A 29 21.85 -3.06 -1.40
C GLU A 29 22.27 -4.42 -1.97
N GLY A 30 22.46 -4.49 -3.28
CA GLY A 30 22.76 -5.76 -3.94
C GLY A 30 23.48 -5.60 -5.25
N PHE A 31 24.45 -6.47 -5.47
CA PHE A 31 25.22 -6.56 -6.71
C PHE A 31 24.80 -7.79 -7.51
N GLY A 32 24.93 -7.74 -8.83
CA GLY A 32 24.66 -8.89 -9.67
C GLY A 32 25.17 -8.72 -11.09
N ASN A 33 25.37 -9.84 -11.79
CA ASN A 33 25.83 -9.83 -13.17
C ASN A 33 24.72 -9.39 -14.14
N THR A 34 23.48 -9.37 -13.65
CA THR A 34 22.31 -8.83 -14.34
C THR A 34 21.59 -7.83 -13.44
N ARG A 35 20.81 -6.93 -14.07
CA ARG A 35 19.89 -6.02 -13.35
C ARG A 35 18.95 -6.77 -12.40
N SER A 36 18.41 -7.89 -12.86
CA SER A 36 17.48 -8.73 -12.10
C SER A 36 18.15 -9.31 -10.86
N GLU A 37 19.38 -9.80 -11.01
CA GLU A 37 20.17 -10.35 -9.91
C GLU A 37 20.52 -9.29 -8.87
N ALA A 38 20.95 -8.10 -9.30
CA ALA A 38 21.25 -7.00 -8.40
C ALA A 38 20.04 -6.60 -7.55
N ILE A 39 18.86 -6.47 -8.17
CA ILE A 39 17.61 -6.13 -7.46
C ILE A 39 17.20 -7.23 -6.50
N LYS A 40 17.26 -8.51 -6.92
CA LYS A 40 16.99 -9.65 -6.03
C LYS A 40 17.89 -9.64 -4.81
N ASN A 41 19.19 -9.41 -5.00
CA ASN A 41 20.15 -9.39 -3.91
C ASN A 41 19.91 -8.21 -2.97
N ALA A 42 19.53 -7.04 -3.51
CA ALA A 42 19.14 -5.88 -2.70
C ALA A 42 17.86 -6.13 -1.88
N ILE A 43 16.88 -6.83 -2.46
CA ILE A 43 15.68 -7.26 -1.73
C ILE A 43 16.03 -8.24 -0.62
N ASN A 44 16.86 -9.26 -0.90
CA ASN A 44 17.32 -10.20 0.13
C ASN A 44 18.04 -9.47 1.28
N ASP A 45 18.95 -8.54 0.97
CA ASP A 45 19.65 -7.74 1.98
C ASP A 45 18.68 -6.88 2.81
N ALA A 46 17.67 -6.26 2.17
CA ALA A 46 16.62 -5.52 2.87
C ALA A 46 15.74 -6.42 3.77
N LEU A 47 15.41 -7.63 3.32
CA LEU A 47 14.68 -8.62 4.12
C LEU A 47 15.52 -9.11 5.30
N GLU A 48 16.81 -9.39 5.10
CA GLU A 48 17.71 -9.83 6.17
C GLU A 48 17.87 -8.76 7.28
N LYS A 49 17.86 -7.48 6.92
CA LYS A 49 17.92 -6.35 7.87
C LYS A 49 16.62 -6.13 8.64
N THR A 50 15.54 -6.78 8.25
CA THR A 50 14.29 -6.76 8.99
C THR A 50 14.35 -7.78 10.13
N GLU A 51 14.21 -7.34 11.39
CA GLU A 51 14.28 -8.21 12.57
C GLU A 51 13.41 -9.47 12.48
N ASP A 52 12.20 -9.37 11.93
CA ASP A 52 11.26 -10.48 11.77
C ASP A 52 11.57 -11.41 10.58
N LEU A 53 12.51 -11.04 9.70
CA LEU A 53 12.73 -11.67 8.38
C LEU A 53 14.18 -12.08 8.12
N LYS A 54 15.05 -12.07 9.15
CA LYS A 54 16.49 -12.42 9.12
C LYS A 54 16.84 -13.76 8.45
N GLN A 55 15.88 -14.65 8.21
CA GLN A 55 16.11 -15.99 7.64
C GLN A 55 15.47 -16.19 6.25
N VAL A 56 14.86 -15.16 5.68
CA VAL A 56 14.15 -15.24 4.40
C VAL A 56 15.13 -15.02 3.25
N LYS A 57 15.39 -16.08 2.46
CA LYS A 57 16.16 -15.98 1.21
C LYS A 57 15.30 -16.38 0.02
N LEU A 58 15.17 -15.48 -0.94
CA LEU A 58 14.50 -15.77 -2.22
C LEU A 58 15.32 -16.79 -3.02
N LYS A 59 14.78 -18.00 -3.22
CA LYS A 59 15.50 -19.12 -3.89
C LYS A 59 15.33 -19.12 -5.41
N LYS A 60 14.19 -18.70 -5.96
CA LYS A 60 13.91 -18.69 -7.40
C LYS A 60 13.13 -17.44 -7.80
N PHE A 61 13.81 -16.31 -7.72
CA PHE A 61 13.22 -15.03 -8.09
C PHE A 61 13.80 -14.51 -9.40
N GLU A 62 13.01 -14.59 -10.48
CA GLU A 62 13.32 -13.92 -11.74
C GLU A 62 12.49 -12.63 -11.84
N LEU A 63 13.13 -11.51 -11.55
CA LEU A 63 12.57 -10.21 -11.91
C LEU A 63 12.79 -9.97 -13.39
N ASN A 64 11.71 -10.00 -14.18
CA ASN A 64 11.72 -9.51 -15.55
C ASN A 64 11.71 -7.97 -15.54
N PHE A 65 12.86 -7.37 -15.20
CA PHE A 65 13.07 -5.94 -15.15
C PHE A 65 13.38 -5.38 -16.54
N ASN A 66 12.39 -4.75 -17.18
CA ASN A 66 12.52 -4.09 -18.48
C ASN A 66 12.85 -2.58 -18.39
N GLY A 67 13.49 -2.14 -17.31
CA GLY A 67 14.21 -0.86 -17.30
C GLY A 67 13.48 0.35 -16.71
N ASN A 68 12.23 0.23 -16.24
CA ASN A 68 11.46 1.41 -15.80
C ASN A 68 10.62 1.17 -14.54
N PHE A 69 11.20 0.65 -13.46
CA PHE A 69 10.48 0.49 -12.19
C PHE A 69 11.14 1.27 -11.06
N ASN A 70 10.32 2.02 -10.33
CA ASN A 70 10.69 2.56 -9.02
C ASN A 70 9.94 1.84 -7.90
N ILE A 71 8.74 1.26 -8.06
CA ILE A 71 8.00 0.59 -6.96
C ILE A 71 7.26 -0.67 -7.48
N GLY A 72 7.15 -1.74 -6.68
CA GLY A 72 6.29 -2.89 -7.00
C GLY A 72 5.99 -3.84 -5.83
N TYR A 73 5.01 -4.73 -6.05
CA TYR A 73 4.64 -5.84 -5.16
C TYR A 73 5.02 -7.17 -5.81
N ASN A 74 5.31 -8.19 -5.00
CA ASN A 74 5.52 -9.53 -5.49
C ASN A 74 4.99 -10.60 -4.52
N GLU A 75 4.14 -11.49 -5.02
CA GLU A 75 3.49 -12.56 -4.25
C GLU A 75 4.49 -13.57 -3.67
N GLU A 76 5.58 -13.87 -4.37
CA GLU A 76 6.62 -14.77 -3.86
C GLU A 76 7.35 -14.12 -2.68
N ILE A 77 7.67 -12.82 -2.78
CA ILE A 77 8.27 -12.07 -1.65
C ILE A 77 7.31 -12.05 -0.47
N ASP A 78 6.03 -11.77 -0.70
CA ASP A 78 4.99 -11.79 0.34
C ASP A 78 4.93 -13.16 1.03
N PHE A 79 4.86 -14.24 0.25
CA PHE A 79 4.85 -15.60 0.73
C PHE A 79 6.09 -15.95 1.56
N VAL A 80 7.29 -15.70 1.03
CA VAL A 80 8.53 -16.04 1.76
C VAL A 80 8.75 -15.14 2.97
N SER A 81 8.15 -13.95 3.00
CA SER A 81 8.16 -13.04 4.14
C SER A 81 7.10 -13.34 5.20
N ASN A 82 6.38 -14.46 5.09
CA ASN A 82 5.25 -14.81 5.97
C ASN A 82 4.20 -13.70 6.07
N GLY A 83 3.93 -12.99 4.98
CA GLY A 83 2.91 -11.93 4.97
C GLY A 83 3.34 -10.60 5.57
N VAL A 84 4.64 -10.38 5.85
CA VAL A 84 5.17 -9.12 6.41
C VAL A 84 5.54 -8.13 5.31
N PHE A 85 5.87 -8.60 4.11
CA PHE A 85 6.21 -7.75 2.98
C PHE A 85 4.97 -7.06 2.42
N ASN A 86 5.08 -5.75 2.21
CA ASN A 86 4.09 -4.99 1.45
C ASN A 86 4.59 -4.75 0.02
N SER A 87 5.61 -3.93 -0.15
CA SER A 87 6.11 -3.55 -1.47
C SER A 87 7.60 -3.23 -1.42
N TYR A 88 8.23 -3.08 -2.57
CA TYR A 88 9.60 -2.60 -2.68
C TYR A 88 9.67 -1.34 -3.55
N ASP A 89 10.67 -0.50 -3.32
CA ASP A 89 11.03 0.64 -4.16
C ASP A 89 12.50 0.55 -4.58
N ILE A 90 12.75 0.50 -5.89
CA ILE A 90 14.10 0.54 -6.47
C ILE A 90 14.55 2.01 -6.48
N LYS A 91 15.35 2.38 -5.48
CA LYS A 91 15.90 3.73 -5.33
C LYS A 91 16.99 4.03 -6.33
N SER A 92 17.79 3.03 -6.69
CA SER A 92 18.80 3.16 -7.74
C SER A 92 19.12 1.82 -8.36
N LEU A 93 19.46 1.85 -9.65
CA LEU A 93 20.03 0.71 -10.37
C LEU A 93 21.10 1.24 -11.33
N THR A 94 22.36 1.04 -10.97
CA THR A 94 23.51 1.55 -11.73
C THR A 94 24.38 0.41 -12.21
N GLN A 95 24.97 0.57 -13.39
CA GLN A 95 26.02 -0.33 -13.85
C GLN A 95 27.34 0.14 -13.26
N THR A 96 28.02 -0.71 -12.47
CA THR A 96 29.28 -0.37 -11.80
C THR A 96 30.48 -0.70 -12.69
N ASN A 97 30.38 -1.74 -13.51
CA ASN A 97 31.36 -2.10 -14.55
C ASN A 97 30.68 -2.88 -15.70
N GLN A 98 31.45 -3.36 -16.69
CA GLN A 98 30.90 -3.99 -17.90
C GLN A 98 29.99 -5.20 -17.63
N SER A 99 30.17 -5.90 -16.51
CA SER A 99 29.43 -7.13 -16.18
C SER A 99 28.71 -7.07 -14.84
N GLU A 100 28.63 -5.91 -14.18
CA GLU A 100 28.09 -5.80 -12.83
C GLU A 100 27.12 -4.62 -12.69
N PHE A 101 26.01 -4.89 -12.01
CA PHE A 101 25.00 -3.93 -11.64
C PHE A 101 24.91 -3.83 -10.13
N HIS A 102 24.63 -2.64 -9.64
CA HIS A 102 24.36 -2.34 -8.24
C HIS A 102 22.95 -1.76 -8.11
N ALA A 103 22.14 -2.36 -7.24
CA ALA A 103 20.79 -1.93 -6.93
C ALA A 103 20.68 -1.50 -5.46
N LYS A 104 19.90 -0.44 -5.22
CA LYS A 104 19.41 -0.07 -3.88
C LYS A 104 17.90 -0.19 -3.87
N VAL A 105 17.37 -0.92 -2.89
CA VAL A 105 15.94 -1.23 -2.79
C VAL A 105 15.46 -0.94 -1.38
N LEU A 106 14.35 -0.23 -1.27
CA LEU A 106 13.65 0.03 -0.02
C LEU A 106 12.44 -0.91 0.07
N ILE A 107 12.40 -1.78 1.07
CA ILE A 107 11.23 -2.63 1.36
C ILE A 107 10.31 -1.93 2.34
N TYR A 108 9.02 -1.91 2.01
CA TYR A 108 7.94 -1.52 2.90
C TYR A 108 7.33 -2.76 3.55
N LYS A 109 7.10 -2.70 4.87
CA LYS A 109 6.39 -3.75 5.60
C LYS A 109 4.89 -3.48 5.65
N LYS A 110 4.10 -4.54 5.75
CA LYS A 110 2.71 -4.47 6.20
C LYS A 110 2.72 -4.14 7.69
N LEU A 111 2.03 -3.07 8.07
CA LEU A 111 2.07 -2.50 9.42
C LEU A 111 0.85 -2.96 10.24
N TYR A 112 0.71 -4.28 10.41
CA TYR A 112 -0.35 -4.83 11.26
C TYR A 112 0.00 -4.60 12.72
N GLY A 113 -0.64 -3.61 13.36
CA GLY A 113 -0.41 -3.28 14.76
C GLY A 113 0.63 -2.19 15.03
N ASP A 114 1.00 -1.39 14.02
CA ASP A 114 1.78 -0.17 14.25
C ASP A 114 1.00 0.78 15.18
N LYS A 115 1.55 1.05 16.37
CA LYS A 115 0.95 1.95 17.37
C LYS A 115 0.65 3.35 16.81
N SER A 116 1.42 3.82 15.82
CA SER A 116 1.15 5.11 15.17
C SER A 116 -0.13 5.12 14.33
N LEU A 117 -0.69 3.94 14.03
CA LEU A 117 -1.95 3.77 13.33
C LEU A 117 -3.13 3.48 14.26
N GLU A 118 -2.93 3.33 15.58
CA GLU A 118 -4.01 3.04 16.54
C GLU A 118 -5.09 4.13 16.57
N ASN A 119 -4.71 5.38 16.30
CA ASN A 119 -5.64 6.51 16.26
C ASN A 119 -6.26 6.75 14.87
N LYS A 120 -5.79 6.04 13.83
CA LYS A 120 -6.31 6.16 12.47
C LYS A 120 -7.58 5.33 12.32
N ASN A 121 -8.39 5.67 11.32
CA ASN A 121 -9.52 4.80 10.98
C ASN A 121 -8.99 3.49 10.42
N SER A 122 -9.64 2.40 10.80
CA SER A 122 -9.39 1.08 10.28
C SER A 122 -10.15 0.84 8.97
N LEU A 123 -9.51 0.14 8.04
CA LEU A 123 -10.03 -0.10 6.70
C LEU A 123 -9.86 -1.57 6.32
N ILE A 124 -10.97 -2.21 5.94
CA ILE A 124 -10.99 -3.52 5.27
C ILE A 124 -11.13 -3.29 3.78
N ILE A 125 -10.39 -4.06 2.98
CA ILE A 125 -10.44 -3.98 1.52
C ILE A 125 -10.91 -5.33 0.96
N VAL A 126 -11.87 -5.26 0.04
CA VAL A 126 -12.42 -6.42 -0.67
C VAL A 126 -12.37 -6.14 -2.16
N ASN A 127 -11.47 -6.84 -2.85
CA ASN A 127 -11.50 -6.90 -4.31
C ASN A 127 -12.38 -8.06 -4.78
N LYS A 128 -13.47 -7.72 -5.48
CA LYS A 128 -14.43 -8.72 -6.01
C LYS A 128 -13.84 -9.52 -7.17
N ILE A 129 -12.84 -8.99 -7.88
CA ILE A 129 -12.22 -9.62 -9.05
C ILE A 129 -10.73 -9.88 -8.77
N LYS A 130 -10.38 -11.11 -8.38
CA LYS A 130 -9.01 -11.47 -7.96
C LYS A 130 -8.12 -12.06 -9.05
N THR A 131 -8.47 -11.91 -10.33
CA THR A 131 -7.75 -12.55 -11.45
C THR A 131 -6.98 -11.56 -12.31
N GLY A 132 -5.80 -11.97 -12.80
CA GLY A 132 -5.06 -11.26 -13.85
C GLY A 132 -4.63 -9.84 -13.45
N LEU A 133 -5.03 -8.84 -14.23
CA LEU A 133 -4.67 -7.44 -13.99
C LEU A 133 -5.39 -6.83 -12.78
N SER A 134 -6.54 -7.39 -12.39
CA SER A 134 -7.27 -6.91 -11.21
C SER A 134 -6.52 -7.21 -9.91
N ALA A 135 -5.87 -8.37 -9.80
CA ALA A 135 -4.99 -8.67 -8.66
C ALA A 135 -3.78 -7.73 -8.61
N LYS A 136 -3.19 -7.42 -9.77
CA LYS A 136 -2.08 -6.45 -9.85
C LYS A 136 -2.51 -5.03 -9.47
N PHE A 137 -3.71 -4.63 -9.84
CA PHE A 137 -4.28 -3.35 -9.40
C PHE A 137 -4.46 -3.31 -7.88
N GLU A 138 -5.03 -4.36 -7.27
CA GLU A 138 -5.20 -4.45 -5.81
C GLU A 138 -3.87 -4.34 -5.08
N GLN A 139 -2.81 -4.97 -5.61
CA GLN A 139 -1.45 -4.86 -5.06
C GLN A 139 -0.92 -3.43 -5.10
N GLU A 140 -1.04 -2.73 -6.23
CA GLU A 140 -0.65 -1.32 -6.33
C GLU A 140 -1.45 -0.44 -5.37
N PHE A 141 -2.75 -0.72 -5.24
CA PHE A 141 -3.64 -0.01 -4.34
C PHE A 141 -3.27 -0.19 -2.86
N LEU A 142 -3.03 -1.43 -2.43
CA LEU A 142 -2.53 -1.72 -1.08
C LEU A 142 -1.20 -1.03 -0.82
N SER A 143 -0.28 -1.03 -1.80
CA SER A 143 0.99 -0.33 -1.67
C SER A 143 0.80 1.17 -1.44
N VAL A 144 -0.08 1.82 -2.21
CA VAL A 144 -0.39 3.26 -2.05
C VAL A 144 -0.96 3.53 -0.66
N LEU A 145 -1.91 2.73 -0.18
CA LEU A 145 -2.53 2.96 1.12
C LEU A 145 -1.54 2.82 2.28
N LEU A 146 -0.74 1.76 2.26
CA LEU A 146 0.24 1.46 3.31
C LEU A 146 1.38 2.48 3.35
N GLN A 147 1.75 3.07 2.20
CA GLN A 147 2.72 4.16 2.15
C GLN A 147 2.18 5.46 2.77
N ASN A 148 0.92 5.79 2.51
CA ASN A 148 0.32 7.03 3.00
C ASN A 148 -0.05 6.99 4.49
N LYS A 149 -0.27 5.80 5.07
CA LYS A 149 -0.52 5.63 6.52
C LYS A 149 -1.74 6.42 7.05
N LYS A 150 -2.67 6.80 6.17
CA LYS A 150 -3.94 7.50 6.50
C LYS A 150 -4.97 6.56 7.13
N PHE A 151 -4.91 5.27 6.79
CA PHE A 151 -5.77 4.22 7.34
C PHE A 151 -4.93 3.11 7.97
N LYS A 152 -5.46 2.50 9.04
CA LYS A 152 -5.00 1.24 9.59
C LYS A 152 -5.61 0.10 8.77
N ILE A 153 -4.85 -0.50 7.87
CA ILE A 153 -5.35 -1.61 7.05
C ILE A 153 -5.48 -2.86 7.92
N LEU A 154 -6.69 -3.45 7.96
CA LEU A 154 -6.95 -4.71 8.65
C LEU A 154 -6.87 -5.85 7.64
N ASP A 155 -5.88 -6.73 7.82
CA ASP A 155 -5.71 -7.92 6.99
C ASP A 155 -6.33 -9.15 7.64
N LYS A 156 -6.79 -10.05 6.78
CA LYS A 156 -7.61 -11.22 7.09
C LYS A 156 -6.71 -12.35 7.54
N THR A 157 -6.21 -12.29 8.78
CA THR A 157 -5.46 -13.41 9.37
C THR A 157 -6.36 -14.57 9.80
N ASN A 158 -7.69 -14.41 9.75
CA ASN A 158 -8.67 -15.43 10.09
C ASN A 158 -9.06 -16.27 8.86
N LEU A 159 -8.70 -17.56 8.89
CA LEU A 159 -8.96 -18.53 7.82
C LEU A 159 -10.46 -18.73 7.52
N ASP A 160 -11.33 -18.67 8.52
CA ASP A 160 -12.77 -18.86 8.34
C ASP A 160 -13.40 -17.67 7.60
N LEU A 161 -13.01 -16.44 7.98
CA LEU A 161 -13.44 -15.23 7.29
C LEU A 161 -12.95 -15.21 5.84
N TYR A 162 -11.72 -15.68 5.60
CA TYR A 162 -11.19 -15.83 4.25
C TYR A 162 -12.02 -16.83 3.41
N ASN A 163 -12.36 -17.98 3.98
CA ASN A 163 -13.14 -19.01 3.29
C ASN A 163 -14.57 -18.54 2.99
N GLN A 164 -15.20 -17.82 3.93
CA GLN A 164 -16.53 -17.23 3.73
C GLN A 164 -16.51 -16.14 2.66
N GLU A 165 -15.53 -15.24 2.67
CA GLU A 165 -15.35 -14.27 1.59
C GLU A 165 -15.23 -14.98 0.25
N LYS A 166 -14.32 -15.96 0.14
CA LYS A 166 -14.09 -16.69 -1.10
C LYS A 166 -15.38 -17.31 -1.64
N LEU A 167 -16.21 -17.88 -0.76
CA LEU A 167 -17.52 -18.42 -1.12
C LEU A 167 -18.46 -17.34 -1.65
N LEU A 168 -18.59 -16.21 -0.95
CA LEU A 168 -19.43 -15.09 -1.39
C LEU A 168 -18.97 -14.52 -2.74
N LEU A 169 -17.66 -14.31 -2.90
CA LEU A 169 -17.09 -13.82 -4.14
C LEU A 169 -17.32 -14.81 -5.30
N SER A 170 -17.20 -16.11 -5.06
CA SER A 170 -17.48 -17.13 -6.08
C SER A 170 -18.95 -17.16 -6.52
N LYS A 171 -19.87 -16.72 -5.67
CA LYS A 171 -21.31 -16.66 -5.95
C LYS A 171 -21.74 -15.33 -6.55
N ASN A 172 -20.81 -14.40 -6.78
CA ASN A 172 -21.12 -13.01 -7.14
C ASN A 172 -22.13 -12.37 -6.16
N SER A 173 -21.96 -12.66 -4.87
CA SER A 173 -22.80 -12.16 -3.79
C SER A 173 -22.90 -10.63 -3.78
N SER A 174 -23.99 -10.15 -3.18
CA SER A 174 -24.25 -8.71 -3.07
C SER A 174 -23.28 -8.06 -2.08
N ASP A 175 -23.11 -6.75 -2.20
CA ASP A 175 -22.29 -5.97 -1.27
C ASP A 175 -22.85 -6.04 0.16
N GLU A 176 -24.17 -6.24 0.34
CA GLU A 176 -24.78 -6.42 1.66
C GLU A 176 -24.29 -7.67 2.38
N GLU A 177 -24.07 -8.77 1.67
CA GLU A 177 -23.53 -10.00 2.25
C GLU A 177 -22.07 -9.79 2.68
N LEU A 178 -21.28 -9.04 1.89
CA LEU A 178 -19.92 -8.66 2.25
C LEU A 178 -19.88 -7.73 3.48
N ILE A 179 -20.79 -6.75 3.56
CA ILE A 179 -20.93 -5.87 4.73
C ILE A 179 -21.25 -6.72 5.97
N LYS A 180 -22.21 -7.64 5.89
CA LYS A 180 -22.58 -8.50 7.02
C LYS A 180 -21.41 -9.38 7.48
N LEU A 181 -20.66 -9.96 6.54
CA LEU A 181 -19.48 -10.75 6.83
C LEU A 181 -18.46 -9.95 7.65
N TYR A 182 -18.14 -8.74 7.17
CA TYR A 182 -17.06 -7.94 7.73
C TYR A 182 -17.42 -7.06 8.91
N LYS A 183 -18.72 -6.86 9.20
CA LYS A 183 -19.18 -6.09 10.35
C LYS A 183 -18.65 -6.60 11.71
N THR A 184 -18.31 -7.89 11.77
CA THR A 184 -17.77 -8.55 12.98
C THR A 184 -16.33 -8.18 13.30
N LEU A 185 -15.59 -7.60 12.34
CA LEU A 185 -14.18 -7.25 12.51
C LEU A 185 -13.94 -5.88 13.16
N GLU A 186 -15.02 -5.19 13.58
CA GLU A 186 -14.96 -3.90 14.27
C GLU A 186 -14.14 -2.84 13.52
N ALA A 187 -14.09 -2.92 12.18
CA ALA A 187 -13.46 -1.92 11.36
C ALA A 187 -14.31 -0.65 11.29
N ASP A 188 -13.70 0.50 11.05
CA ASP A 188 -14.41 1.75 10.79
C ASP A 188 -15.01 1.74 9.38
N PHE A 189 -14.25 1.25 8.40
CA PHE A 189 -14.62 1.26 6.99
C PHE A 189 -14.42 -0.08 6.27
N LEU A 190 -15.27 -0.30 5.26
CA LEU A 190 -15.13 -1.33 4.23
C LEU A 190 -15.02 -0.66 2.87
N LEU A 191 -13.95 -0.94 2.14
CA LEU A 191 -13.81 -0.58 0.74
C LEU A 191 -14.04 -1.81 -0.13
N ILE A 192 -15.06 -1.73 -0.98
CA ILE A 192 -15.35 -2.74 -2.00
C ILE A 192 -14.81 -2.21 -3.34
N LEU A 193 -13.99 -3.02 -4.00
CA LEU A 193 -13.41 -2.76 -5.31
C LEU A 193 -13.96 -3.78 -6.32
N ASN A 194 -14.39 -3.30 -7.48
CA ASN A 194 -14.88 -4.14 -8.57
C ASN A 194 -14.18 -3.78 -9.90
N PRO A 195 -12.86 -4.06 -10.02
CA PRO A 195 -12.09 -3.72 -11.20
C PRO A 195 -12.41 -4.67 -12.37
N LYS A 196 -12.84 -4.09 -13.49
CA LYS A 196 -13.03 -4.74 -14.79
C LYS A 196 -11.97 -4.21 -15.75
N ILE A 197 -10.92 -5.00 -15.97
CA ILE A 197 -9.81 -4.64 -16.85
C ILE A 197 -9.81 -5.58 -18.04
N LYS A 198 -10.12 -5.05 -19.22
CA LYS A 198 -10.22 -5.81 -20.47
C LYS A 198 -9.12 -5.36 -21.43
N GLN A 199 -8.31 -6.29 -21.90
CA GLN A 199 -7.42 -6.04 -23.03
C GLN A 199 -8.26 -6.02 -24.31
N ILE A 200 -8.16 -4.94 -25.09
CA ILE A 200 -8.97 -4.73 -26.30
C ILE A 200 -8.19 -4.94 -27.59
N GLN A 201 -6.88 -4.67 -27.61
CA GLN A 201 -6.03 -4.82 -28.80
C GLN A 201 -4.59 -5.21 -28.43
N ASN A 202 -3.89 -5.81 -29.39
CA ASN A 202 -2.48 -6.14 -29.33
C ASN A 202 -1.84 -5.88 -30.69
N GLU A 203 -1.34 -4.68 -30.92
CA GLU A 203 -0.72 -4.26 -32.18
C GLU A 203 0.74 -3.88 -31.95
N ASN A 204 1.67 -4.42 -32.75
CA ASN A 204 3.08 -3.99 -32.79
C ASN A 204 3.71 -3.73 -31.41
N ASN A 205 3.67 -4.71 -30.51
CA ASN A 205 4.17 -4.66 -29.12
C ASN A 205 3.43 -3.69 -28.18
N THR A 206 2.32 -3.09 -28.60
CA THR A 206 1.46 -2.23 -27.78
C THR A 206 0.17 -2.95 -27.45
N GLN A 207 -0.12 -3.05 -26.15
CA GLN A 207 -1.33 -3.64 -25.62
C GLN A 207 -2.27 -2.53 -25.16
N SER A 208 -3.50 -2.51 -25.66
CA SER A 208 -4.52 -1.54 -25.26
C SER A 208 -5.53 -2.16 -24.32
N TYR A 209 -6.00 -1.40 -23.35
CA TYR A 209 -6.88 -1.84 -22.28
C TYR A 209 -8.00 -0.82 -22.05
N ASP A 210 -9.21 -1.34 -21.90
CA ASP A 210 -10.32 -0.64 -21.27
C ASP A 210 -10.36 -1.03 -19.79
N ILE A 211 -10.36 -0.04 -18.91
CA ILE A 211 -10.38 -0.20 -17.46
C ILE A 211 -11.60 0.51 -16.91
N ILE A 212 -12.41 -0.24 -16.18
CA ILE A 212 -13.54 0.30 -15.42
C ILE A 212 -13.35 -0.17 -13.99
N ILE A 213 -13.27 0.75 -13.03
CA ILE A 213 -13.17 0.41 -11.61
C ILE A 213 -14.32 1.06 -10.88
N ASP A 214 -15.29 0.22 -10.49
CA ASP A 214 -16.32 0.61 -9.54
C ASP A 214 -15.72 0.46 -8.13
N TYR A 215 -15.81 1.49 -7.30
CA TYR A 215 -15.44 1.38 -5.89
C TYR A 215 -16.50 1.99 -4.99
N ARG A 216 -16.58 1.46 -3.77
CA ARG A 216 -17.51 1.92 -2.75
C ARG A 216 -16.87 1.84 -1.37
N LEU A 217 -16.78 2.98 -0.68
CA LEU A 217 -16.35 3.10 0.71
C LEU A 217 -17.59 3.16 1.60
N ILE A 218 -17.72 2.20 2.50
CA ILE A 218 -18.84 2.05 3.42
C ILE A 218 -18.33 2.27 4.85
N GLU A 219 -19.01 3.12 5.61
CA GLU A 219 -18.76 3.28 7.04
C GLU A 219 -19.59 2.25 7.82
N PHE A 220 -18.96 1.42 8.65
CA PHE A 220 -19.67 0.37 9.37
C PHE A 220 -20.64 0.91 10.43
N ALA A 221 -20.30 2.03 11.06
CA ALA A 221 -21.13 2.64 12.10
C ALA A 221 -22.52 3.04 11.59
N THR A 222 -22.59 3.61 10.39
CA THR A 222 -23.83 4.09 9.77
C THR A 222 -24.37 3.16 8.68
N SER A 223 -23.54 2.24 8.19
CA SER A 223 -23.78 1.43 6.97
C SER A 223 -24.01 2.27 5.71
N GLU A 224 -23.61 3.56 5.74
CA GLU A 224 -23.74 4.47 4.61
C GLU A 224 -22.54 4.41 3.68
N SER A 225 -22.79 4.70 2.40
CA SER A 225 -21.73 4.93 1.43
C SER A 225 -21.14 6.33 1.64
N LYS A 226 -19.87 6.43 2.02
CA LYS A 226 -19.17 7.72 2.18
C LYS A 226 -18.53 8.21 0.89
N SER A 227 -18.04 7.29 0.08
CA SER A 227 -17.65 7.56 -1.31
C SER A 227 -18.07 6.39 -2.20
N SER A 228 -18.47 6.68 -3.42
CA SER A 228 -18.76 5.71 -4.46
C SER A 228 -18.53 6.36 -5.81
N ASN A 229 -17.73 5.74 -6.66
CA ASN A 229 -17.51 6.26 -8.01
C ASN A 229 -17.17 5.13 -8.98
N THR A 230 -17.32 5.43 -10.27
CA THR A 230 -16.87 4.58 -11.38
C THR A 230 -15.80 5.34 -12.13
N LEU A 231 -14.58 4.79 -12.15
CA LEU A 231 -13.50 5.37 -12.92
C LEU A 231 -13.29 4.58 -14.20
N GLU A 232 -13.40 5.28 -15.32
CA GLU A 232 -13.21 4.73 -16.65
C GLU A 232 -11.91 5.26 -17.27
N PHE A 233 -11.06 4.37 -17.74
CA PHE A 233 -9.81 4.71 -18.41
C PHE A 233 -9.61 3.85 -19.65
N LYS A 234 -8.97 4.46 -20.65
CA LYS A 234 -8.31 3.75 -21.73
C LYS A 234 -6.82 3.91 -21.55
N MET A 235 -6.07 2.81 -21.55
CA MET A 235 -4.62 2.85 -21.52
C MET A 235 -4.03 2.00 -22.62
N SER A 236 -2.89 2.44 -23.16
CA SER A 236 -2.02 1.62 -23.99
C SER A 236 -0.71 1.40 -23.25
N SER A 237 -0.12 0.23 -23.45
CA SER A 237 1.10 -0.16 -22.77
C SER A 237 2.03 -0.92 -23.70
N THR A 238 3.26 -0.45 -23.81
CA THR A 238 4.33 -1.09 -24.60
C THR A 238 5.17 -2.04 -23.74
N SER A 239 4.95 -2.05 -22.43
CA SER A 239 5.75 -2.84 -21.48
C SER A 239 4.95 -3.25 -20.25
N SER A 240 5.47 -4.16 -19.43
CA SER A 240 4.90 -4.45 -18.11
C SER A 240 5.01 -3.27 -17.15
N SER A 241 6.09 -2.50 -17.23
CA SER A 241 6.36 -1.31 -16.41
C SER A 241 5.33 -0.21 -16.63
N SER A 242 5.10 0.18 -17.89
CA SER A 242 4.13 1.23 -18.22
C SER A 242 2.73 0.87 -17.73
N ARG A 243 2.35 -0.41 -17.84
CA ARG A 243 1.07 -0.91 -17.33
C ARG A 243 0.97 -0.79 -15.81
N GLN A 244 2.01 -1.17 -15.07
CA GLN A 244 2.01 -1.06 -13.61
C GLN A 244 1.93 0.40 -13.15
N LYS A 245 2.70 1.31 -13.78
CA LYS A 245 2.62 2.75 -13.51
C LYS A 245 1.21 3.29 -13.73
N ALA A 246 0.54 2.88 -14.79
CA ALA A 246 -0.84 3.25 -15.06
C ALA A 246 -1.79 2.72 -13.97
N LEU A 247 -1.70 1.43 -13.61
CA LEU A 247 -2.50 0.85 -12.53
C LEU A 247 -2.28 1.57 -11.19
N ARG A 248 -1.04 1.94 -10.89
CA ARG A 248 -0.71 2.71 -9.69
C ARG A 248 -1.28 4.12 -9.74
N GLY A 249 -1.23 4.81 -10.88
CA GLY A 249 -1.87 6.12 -11.03
C GLY A 249 -3.37 6.07 -10.78
N ILE A 250 -4.05 5.03 -11.27
CA ILE A 250 -5.47 4.78 -11.00
C ILE A 250 -5.69 4.50 -9.50
N ALA A 251 -4.86 3.66 -8.91
CA ALA A 251 -4.90 3.35 -7.48
C ALA A 251 -4.72 4.60 -6.60
N THR A 252 -3.76 5.46 -6.93
CA THR A 252 -3.54 6.75 -6.25
C THR A 252 -4.78 7.62 -6.30
N LYS A 253 -5.42 7.74 -7.48
CA LYS A 253 -6.63 8.55 -7.62
C LYS A 253 -7.78 8.06 -6.73
N ILE A 254 -7.97 6.74 -6.62
CA ILE A 254 -8.98 6.15 -5.71
C ILE A 254 -8.58 6.39 -4.25
N ALA A 255 -7.30 6.20 -3.92
CA ALA A 255 -6.79 6.40 -2.57
C ALA A 255 -6.97 7.84 -2.08
N GLU A 256 -6.62 8.82 -2.90
CA GLU A 256 -6.81 10.25 -2.64
C GLU A 256 -8.28 10.61 -2.38
N ASP A 257 -9.20 9.99 -3.12
CA ASP A 257 -10.62 10.22 -2.89
C ASP A 257 -11.08 9.69 -1.53
N ILE A 258 -10.66 8.48 -1.16
CA ILE A 258 -11.07 7.90 0.13
C ILE A 258 -10.34 8.51 1.33
N PHE A 259 -9.13 9.08 1.15
CA PHE A 259 -8.37 9.69 2.24
C PHE A 259 -9.09 10.87 2.89
N LYS A 260 -9.94 11.59 2.15
CA LYS A 260 -10.81 12.67 2.66
C LYS A 260 -11.70 12.23 3.82
N HIS A 261 -11.97 10.92 3.93
CA HIS A 261 -12.78 10.34 5.00
C HIS A 261 -11.95 9.79 6.17
N SER A 262 -10.62 9.93 6.10
CA SER A 262 -9.73 9.61 7.22
C SER A 262 -9.83 10.67 8.33
N LYS A 263 -9.60 10.24 9.58
CA LYS A 263 -9.58 11.09 10.78
C LYS A 263 -8.60 12.27 10.69
N ASP A 264 -7.56 12.16 9.86
CA ASP A 264 -6.57 13.23 9.70
C ASP A 264 -7.16 14.40 8.92
N ASP A 265 -7.89 14.13 7.84
CA ASP A 265 -8.43 15.15 6.96
C ASP A 265 -9.71 15.79 7.54
N GLN A 266 -10.41 15.11 8.46
CA GLN A 266 -11.54 15.69 9.19
C GLN A 266 -11.14 16.69 10.29
N LYS A 267 -9.87 16.73 10.70
CA LYS A 267 -9.40 17.72 11.70
C LYS A 267 -9.09 19.07 11.09
N GLU A 268 -8.62 19.12 9.85
CA GLU A 268 -8.34 20.40 9.15
C GLU A 268 -9.62 21.22 8.93
N VAL A 269 -10.77 20.57 8.71
CA VAL A 269 -12.05 21.27 8.50
C VAL A 269 -12.64 21.87 9.80
N LYS A 270 -12.21 21.42 10.99
CA LYS A 270 -12.77 21.89 12.27
C LYS A 270 -11.98 23.01 12.94
N GLN A 271 -10.88 23.49 12.35
CA GLN A 271 -10.03 24.52 12.95
C GLN A 271 -10.35 25.96 12.50
N ASP A 272 -11.27 26.18 11.55
CA ASP A 272 -11.57 27.52 10.99
C ASP A 272 -12.95 28.11 11.35
N LEU A 273 -13.64 27.61 12.38
CA LEU A 273 -14.93 28.18 12.81
C LEU A 273 -14.87 29.02 14.10
N ASN A 274 -13.75 29.68 14.35
CA ASN A 274 -13.72 30.69 15.42
C ASN A 274 -12.73 31.83 15.12
N VAL A 275 -13.01 32.61 14.08
CA VAL A 275 -12.47 33.97 13.99
C VAL A 275 -13.60 34.92 13.63
N ASN A 276 -13.92 35.73 14.63
CA ASN A 276 -14.84 36.86 14.58
C ASN A 276 -14.26 37.92 13.63
N TYR A 277 -14.82 38.08 12.41
CA TYR A 277 -14.45 39.18 11.52
C TYR A 277 -15.59 40.18 11.41
N GLN A 278 -15.35 41.37 11.94
CA GLN A 278 -16.01 42.59 11.50
C GLN A 278 -15.56 42.87 10.06
N ILE A 279 -16.53 43.06 9.19
CA ILE A 279 -16.35 43.49 7.81
C ILE A 279 -15.89 44.94 7.85
N ASN A 280 -14.71 45.22 7.31
CA ASN A 280 -14.40 46.51 6.72
C ASN A 280 -13.96 46.26 5.28
N ASP A 281 -14.65 46.95 4.39
CA ASP A 281 -14.44 46.99 2.96
C ASP A 281 -13.06 47.58 2.60
N GLU A 282 -12.68 47.32 1.35
CA GLU A 282 -11.65 47.95 0.51
C GLU A 282 -10.38 47.13 0.21
N ASP A 283 -10.28 46.85 -1.10
CA ASP A 283 -9.10 46.86 -1.96
C ASP A 283 -8.34 45.57 -2.33
N GLU A 284 -8.55 45.24 -3.61
CA GLU A 284 -7.65 44.65 -4.63
C GLU A 284 -6.53 43.71 -4.18
N ILE A 285 -6.63 42.44 -4.62
CA ILE A 285 -5.51 41.49 -4.64
C ILE A 285 -5.14 41.16 -6.07
N SER A 286 -3.93 41.59 -6.43
CA SER A 286 -3.12 41.20 -7.58
C SER A 286 -2.84 39.69 -7.58
N LEU A 287 -3.07 39.02 -8.71
CA LEU A 287 -2.72 37.62 -8.91
C LEU A 287 -1.31 37.51 -9.50
N GLY A 288 -0.37 37.07 -8.67
CA GLY A 288 0.93 36.54 -9.08
C GLY A 288 0.98 35.03 -8.87
N PHE A 289 1.47 34.34 -9.91
CA PHE A 289 1.62 32.90 -10.14
C PHE A 289 0.44 32.17 -10.79
#